data_AF-A0A7C4CDJ2-F1
#
_entry.id   AF-A0A7C4CDJ2-F1
#
_cell.length_a   1.000
_cell.length_b   1.000
_cell.length_c   1.000
_cell.angle_alpha   90.00
_cell.angle_beta   90.00
_cell.angle_gamma   90.00
#
_symmetry.space_group_name_H-M   'P 1'
#
loop_
_entity.id
_entity.type
_entity.pdbx_description
1 polymer ?
#
loop_
_entity_poly.entity_id
_entity_poly.type
_entity_poly.pdbx_seq_one_letter_code
_entity_poly.pdbx_strand_id
1 'polypeptide(L)'
;MAKTAEQRVNNWNAKFDPGRAMAALATRRRQMLQRYAAAVVTLCAVEQEVKQVLNAAGVPTIDCVWYLDYGRELFRLSRRRKLAGASLTLAAQVLLDKWQRRGLDTEVLARIRAQVFNIVAPES
;
A
#
# COMPACT_ATOMS: atom_id res chain seq x y z
N MET A 1 -1.80 24.11 -23.48
CA MET A 1 -0.37 24.05 -23.82
C MET A 1 0.42 23.49 -22.65
N ALA A 2 1.39 22.62 -22.89
CA ALA A 2 2.25 22.09 -21.83
C ALA A 2 3.21 23.18 -21.32
N LYS A 3 3.40 23.28 -20.00
CA LYS A 3 4.36 24.21 -19.38
C LYS A 3 5.79 23.90 -19.83
N THR A 4 6.56 24.94 -20.14
CA THR A 4 7.98 24.82 -20.52
C THR A 4 8.83 24.33 -19.35
N ALA A 5 10.05 23.85 -19.65
CA ALA A 5 10.99 23.39 -18.63
C ALA A 5 11.30 24.49 -17.60
N GLU A 6 11.54 25.72 -18.06
CA GLU A 6 11.82 26.88 -17.20
C GLU A 6 10.63 27.22 -16.29
N GLN A 7 9.41 27.17 -16.82
CA GLN A 7 8.20 27.37 -16.00
C GLN A 7 8.08 26.30 -14.91
N ARG A 8 8.56 25.06 -15.14
CA ARG A 8 8.55 24.00 -14.12
C ARG A 8 9.61 24.24 -13.04
N VAL A 9 10.81 24.68 -13.42
CA VAL A 9 11.91 25.02 -12.49
C VAL A 9 11.53 26.21 -11.62
N ASN A 10 10.98 27.27 -12.21
CA ASN A 10 10.59 28.48 -11.47
C ASN A 10 9.46 28.19 -10.47
N ASN A 11 8.48 27.37 -10.87
CA ASN A 11 7.42 26.93 -9.96
C ASN A 11 7.95 26.02 -8.83
N TRP A 12 9.00 25.24 -9.09
CA TRP A 12 9.67 24.44 -8.06
C TRP A 12 10.39 25.36 -7.05
N ASN A 13 11.22 26.29 -7.52
CA ASN A 13 11.93 27.24 -6.65
C ASN A 13 10.98 28.04 -5.76
N ALA A 14 9.88 28.56 -6.31
CA ALA A 14 8.87 29.31 -5.54
C ALA A 14 8.11 28.45 -4.50
N LYS A 15 8.04 27.13 -4.71
CA LYS A 15 7.40 26.18 -3.79
C LYS A 15 8.33 25.73 -2.66
N PHE A 16 9.63 25.63 -2.94
CA PHE A 16 10.65 25.11 -2.02
C PHE A 16 11.43 26.20 -1.28
N ASP A 17 10.92 27.44 -1.25
CA ASP A 17 11.38 28.45 -0.30
C ASP A 17 11.36 27.89 1.14
N PRO A 18 12.52 27.80 1.83
CA PRO A 18 12.62 27.11 3.11
C PRO A 18 11.72 27.71 4.20
N GLY A 19 11.57 29.04 4.23
CA GLY A 19 10.75 29.74 5.21
C GLY A 19 9.27 29.39 5.05
N ARG A 20 8.79 29.41 3.80
CA ARG A 20 7.41 29.02 3.45
C ARG A 20 7.14 27.54 3.73
N ALA A 21 8.10 26.67 3.44
CA ALA A 21 7.97 25.23 3.70
C ALA A 21 7.86 24.92 5.20
N MET A 22 8.69 25.55 6.04
CA MET A 22 8.65 25.37 7.49
C MET A 22 7.35 25.86 8.10
N ALA A 23 6.89 27.05 7.72
CA ALA A 23 5.62 27.60 8.19
C ALA A 23 4.43 26.67 7.83
N ALA A 24 4.39 26.19 6.59
CA ALA A 24 3.33 25.29 6.13
C ALA A 24 3.33 23.94 6.87
N LEU A 25 4.50 23.38 7.18
CA LEU A 25 4.64 22.16 7.96
C LEU A 25 4.22 22.36 9.42
N ALA A 26 4.62 23.47 10.04
CA ALA A 26 4.27 23.79 11.41
C ALA A 26 2.74 23.85 11.61
N THR A 27 2.01 24.50 10.69
CA THR A 27 0.54 24.56 10.72
C THR A 27 -0.11 23.18 10.62
N ARG A 28 0.47 22.26 9.84
CA ARG A 28 -0.13 20.96 9.53
C ARG A 28 0.33 19.82 10.44
N ARG A 29 1.42 20.00 11.19
CA ARG A 29 2.10 18.94 11.96
C ARG A 29 1.14 18.14 12.83
N ARG A 30 0.26 18.80 13.59
CA ARG A 30 -0.70 18.13 14.49
C ARG A 30 -1.67 17.24 13.71
N GLN A 31 -2.22 17.74 12.62
CA GLN A 31 -3.13 16.98 11.76
C GLN A 31 -2.41 15.83 11.05
N MET A 32 -1.17 16.02 10.61
CA MET A 32 -0.34 14.97 10.01
C MET A 32 -0.09 13.83 11.01
N LEU A 33 0.29 14.17 12.25
CA LEU A 33 0.52 13.19 13.30
C LEU A 33 -0.74 12.40 13.62
N GLN A 34 -1.89 13.07 13.77
CA GLN A 34 -3.16 12.40 14.04
C GLN A 34 -3.54 11.41 12.93
N ARG A 35 -3.41 11.83 11.66
CA ARG A 35 -3.68 10.98 10.50
C ARG A 35 -2.72 9.80 10.42
N TYR A 36 -1.44 10.04 10.70
CA TYR A 36 -0.42 9.00 10.67
C TYR A 36 -0.65 7.97 11.78
N ALA A 37 -0.90 8.41 13.02
CA ALA A 37 -1.18 7.52 14.14
C ALA A 37 -2.37 6.59 13.84
N ALA A 38 -3.47 7.15 13.33
CA ALA A 38 -4.63 6.35 12.93
C ALA A 38 -4.30 5.35 11.80
N ALA A 39 -3.51 5.77 10.79
CA ALA A 39 -3.13 4.91 9.68
C ALA A 39 -2.19 3.77 10.12
N VAL A 40 -1.23 4.04 11.00
CA VAL A 40 -0.26 3.04 11.48
C VAL A 40 -0.96 1.96 12.29
N VAL A 41 -1.91 2.30 13.17
CA VAL A 41 -2.67 1.30 13.94
C VAL A 41 -3.34 0.30 13.00
N THR A 42 -4.03 0.80 11.96
CA THR A 42 -4.68 -0.09 10.98
C THR A 42 -3.69 -0.91 10.15
N LEU A 43 -2.54 -0.34 9.81
CA LEU A 43 -1.52 -1.03 9.04
C LEU A 43 -0.85 -2.14 9.86
N CYS A 44 -0.52 -1.88 11.11
CA CYS A 44 0.07 -2.87 12.02
C CYS A 44 -0.85 -4.07 12.25
N ALA A 45 -2.17 -3.85 12.38
CA ALA A 45 -3.14 -4.94 12.50
C ALA A 45 -3.12 -5.85 11.26
N VAL A 46 -3.18 -5.26 10.06
CA VAL A 46 -3.12 -6.01 8.79
C VAL A 46 -1.80 -6.75 8.62
N GLU A 47 -0.66 -6.11 8.93
CA GLU A 47 0.65 -6.77 8.87
C GLU A 47 0.76 -7.94 9.85
N GLN A 48 0.11 -7.85 11.01
CA GLN A 48 0.07 -8.94 11.97
C GLN A 48 -0.73 -10.14 11.45
N GLU A 49 -1.90 -9.89 10.84
CA GLU A 49 -2.70 -10.93 10.21
C GLU A 49 -1.95 -11.60 9.05
N VAL A 50 -1.26 -10.82 8.20
CA VAL A 50 -0.39 -11.38 7.15
C VAL A 50 0.70 -12.27 7.76
N LYS A 51 1.39 -11.82 8.82
CA LYS A 51 2.41 -12.63 9.50
C LYS A 51 1.83 -13.94 10.07
N GLN A 52 0.61 -13.94 10.58
CA GLN A 52 -0.05 -15.16 11.03
C GLN A 52 -0.23 -16.16 9.89
N VAL A 53 -0.67 -15.70 8.71
CA VAL A 53 -0.78 -16.53 7.51
C VAL A 53 0.59 -17.10 7.10
N LEU A 54 1.63 -16.27 7.12
CA LEU A 54 3.00 -16.68 6.76
C LEU A 54 3.57 -17.72 7.72
N ASN A 55 3.38 -17.52 9.02
CA ASN A 55 3.82 -18.46 10.04
C ASN A 55 3.10 -19.81 9.89
N ALA A 56 1.79 -19.79 9.66
CA ALA A 56 1.02 -21.02 9.43
C ALA A 56 1.40 -21.75 8.13
N ALA A 57 1.89 -21.02 7.13
CA ALA A 57 2.39 -21.58 5.87
C ALA A 57 3.87 -21.99 5.94
N GLY A 58 4.57 -21.77 7.07
CA GLY A 58 5.98 -22.12 7.22
C GLY A 58 6.93 -21.28 6.35
N VAL A 59 6.53 -20.07 5.98
CA VAL A 59 7.36 -19.19 5.13
C VAL A 59 8.62 -18.76 5.89
N PRO A 60 9.82 -18.91 5.32
CA PRO A 60 11.05 -18.44 5.94
C PRO A 60 11.02 -16.93 6.21
N THR A 61 11.56 -16.50 7.36
CA THR A 61 11.58 -15.09 7.78
C THR A 61 12.18 -14.14 6.74
N ILE A 62 13.17 -14.60 5.96
CA ILE A 62 13.80 -13.81 4.90
C ILE A 62 12.82 -13.47 3.77
N ASP A 63 11.85 -14.33 3.51
CA ASP A 63 10.86 -14.16 2.44
C ASP A 63 9.63 -13.37 2.90
N CYS A 64 9.41 -13.26 4.22
CA CYS A 64 8.26 -12.56 4.78
C CYS A 64 8.13 -11.10 4.32
N VAL A 65 9.24 -10.43 4.02
CA VAL A 65 9.24 -9.04 3.54
C VAL A 65 8.46 -8.90 2.24
N TRP A 66 8.62 -9.86 1.30
CA TRP A 66 7.96 -9.81 0.00
C TRP A 66 6.44 -10.00 0.11
N TYR A 67 6.01 -10.92 0.98
CA TYR A 67 4.59 -11.14 1.24
C TYR A 67 3.94 -9.99 2.02
N LEU A 68 4.69 -9.35 2.94
CA LEU A 68 4.23 -8.14 3.63
C LEU A 68 4.02 -6.99 2.64
N ASP A 69 4.91 -6.82 1.67
CA ASP A 69 4.75 -5.83 0.61
C ASP A 69 3.51 -6.10 -0.25
N TYR A 70 3.26 -7.35 -0.62
CA TYR A 70 2.00 -7.74 -1.26
C TYR A 70 0.77 -7.37 -0.41
N GLY A 71 0.76 -7.71 0.88
CA GLY A 71 -0.31 -7.33 1.81
C GLY A 71 -0.52 -5.81 1.89
N ARG A 72 0.55 -5.02 1.94
CA ARG A 72 0.49 -3.54 1.91
C ARG A 72 -0.12 -3.00 0.61
N GLU A 73 0.15 -3.66 -0.51
CA GLU A 73 -0.47 -3.27 -1.78
C GLU A 73 -1.97 -3.56 -1.81
N LEU A 74 -2.41 -4.73 -1.32
CA LEU A 74 -3.83 -5.05 -1.16
C LEU A 74 -4.52 -4.06 -0.22
N PHE A 75 -3.91 -3.75 0.93
CA PHE A 75 -4.42 -2.74 1.86
C PHE A 75 -4.59 -1.37 1.19
N ARG A 76 -3.68 -0.99 0.29
CA ARG A 76 -3.79 0.26 -0.46
C ARG A 76 -4.96 0.24 -1.44
N LEU A 77 -5.22 -0.87 -2.11
CA LEU A 77 -6.34 -1.03 -3.02
C LEU A 77 -7.68 -0.93 -2.28
N SER A 78 -7.85 -1.70 -1.20
CA SER A 78 -9.10 -1.75 -0.45
C SER A 78 -9.36 -0.48 0.36
N ARG A 79 -8.36 0.03 1.08
CA ARG A 79 -8.55 1.13 2.03
C ARG A 79 -8.29 2.52 1.45
N ARG A 80 -7.19 2.70 0.70
CA ARG A 80 -6.82 4.03 0.17
C ARG A 80 -7.54 4.37 -1.12
N ARG A 81 -7.65 3.41 -2.04
CA ARG A 81 -8.38 3.62 -3.31
C ARG A 81 -9.88 3.33 -3.20
N LYS A 82 -10.31 2.74 -2.07
CA LYS A 82 -11.72 2.39 -1.80
C LYS A 82 -12.33 1.57 -2.94
N LEU A 83 -11.53 0.71 -3.58
CA LEU A 83 -12.04 -0.22 -4.56
C LEU A 83 -12.87 -1.28 -3.84
N ALA A 84 -13.96 -1.71 -4.47
CA ALA A 84 -14.87 -2.71 -3.94
C ALA A 84 -15.39 -3.61 -5.08
N GLY A 85 -15.99 -4.75 -4.70
CA GLY A 85 -16.60 -5.69 -5.64
C GLY A 85 -15.63 -6.17 -6.73
N ALA A 86 -16.15 -6.35 -7.94
CA ALA A 86 -15.40 -6.90 -9.08
C ALA A 86 -14.11 -6.13 -9.40
N SER A 87 -14.10 -4.80 -9.25
CA SER A 87 -12.90 -3.98 -9.48
C SER A 87 -11.79 -4.28 -8.47
N LEU A 88 -12.14 -4.52 -7.21
CA LEU A 88 -11.16 -4.91 -6.19
C LEU A 88 -10.63 -6.33 -6.48
N THR A 89 -11.52 -7.26 -6.83
CA THR A 89 -11.17 -8.64 -7.14
C THR A 89 -10.20 -8.73 -8.32
N LEU A 90 -10.47 -8.03 -9.42
CA LEU A 90 -9.59 -7.98 -10.59
C LEU A 90 -8.23 -7.34 -10.25
N ALA A 91 -8.24 -6.21 -9.54
CA ALA A 91 -7.01 -5.54 -9.14
C ALA A 91 -6.16 -6.39 -8.18
N ALA A 92 -6.80 -7.14 -7.28
CA ALA A 92 -6.13 -8.10 -6.40
C ALA A 92 -5.54 -9.27 -7.18
N GLN A 93 -6.23 -9.77 -8.22
CA GLN A 93 -5.70 -10.82 -9.09
C GLN A 93 -4.45 -10.35 -9.84
N VAL A 94 -4.47 -9.13 -10.41
CA VAL A 94 -3.29 -8.54 -11.07
C VAL A 94 -2.09 -8.45 -10.12
N LEU A 95 -2.32 -8.12 -8.84
CA LEU A 95 -1.26 -8.11 -7.85
C LEU A 95 -0.74 -9.52 -7.54
N LEU A 96 -1.63 -10.48 -7.38
CA LEU A 96 -1.27 -11.88 -7.15
C LEU A 96 -0.39 -12.38 -8.30
N ASP A 97 -0.82 -12.22 -9.55
CA ASP A 97 -0.06 -12.64 -10.75
C ASP A 97 1.32 -11.97 -10.79
N LYS A 98 1.40 -10.68 -10.44
CA LYS A 98 2.66 -9.94 -10.38
C LYS A 98 3.64 -10.55 -9.39
N TRP A 99 3.18 -10.92 -8.21
CA TRP A 99 4.03 -11.46 -7.14
C TRP A 99 4.35 -12.94 -7.36
N GLN A 100 3.43 -13.71 -7.93
CA GLN A 100 3.69 -15.06 -8.42
C GLN A 100 4.83 -15.05 -9.44
N ARG A 101 4.80 -14.14 -10.43
CA ARG A 101 5.89 -14.00 -11.42
C ARG A 101 7.24 -13.61 -10.82
N ARG A 102 7.26 -13.12 -9.58
CA ARG A 102 8.50 -12.85 -8.82
C ARG A 102 8.96 -14.04 -7.98
N GLY A 103 8.30 -15.19 -8.10
CA GLY A 103 8.67 -16.44 -7.44
C GLY A 103 7.99 -16.69 -6.10
N LEU A 104 6.97 -15.90 -5.73
CA LEU A 104 6.21 -16.16 -4.49
C LEU A 104 5.20 -17.29 -4.70
N ASP A 105 4.94 -18.04 -3.64
CA ASP A 105 3.99 -19.14 -3.64
C ASP A 105 2.57 -18.61 -3.82
N THR A 106 1.91 -19.11 -4.87
CA THR A 106 0.57 -18.69 -5.28
C THR A 106 -0.47 -19.04 -4.22
N GLU A 107 -0.33 -20.16 -3.52
CA GLU A 107 -1.25 -20.56 -2.46
C GLU A 107 -1.16 -19.62 -1.26
N VAL A 108 0.06 -19.24 -0.87
CA VAL A 108 0.27 -18.29 0.23
C VAL A 108 -0.29 -16.91 -0.13
N LEU A 109 -0.05 -16.43 -1.36
CA LEU A 109 -0.64 -15.19 -1.87
C LEU A 109 -2.18 -15.23 -1.87
N ALA A 110 -2.77 -16.35 -2.27
CA ALA A 110 -4.22 -16.55 -2.26
C ALA A 110 -4.79 -16.58 -0.83
N ARG A 111 -4.10 -17.22 0.12
CA ARG A 111 -4.48 -17.23 1.54
C ARG A 111 -4.45 -15.83 2.13
N ILE A 112 -3.42 -15.04 1.86
CA ILE A 112 -3.37 -13.63 2.31
C ILE A 112 -4.56 -12.85 1.75
N ARG A 113 -4.85 -12.98 0.45
CA ARG A 113 -5.97 -12.28 -0.21
C ARG A 113 -7.32 -12.64 0.45
N ALA A 114 -7.56 -13.91 0.71
CA ALA A 114 -8.83 -14.38 1.27
C ALA A 114 -8.93 -14.13 2.78
N GLN A 115 -7.94 -14.55 3.57
CA GLN A 115 -8.02 -14.56 5.04
C GLN A 115 -7.85 -13.17 5.65
N VAL A 116 -6.99 -12.32 5.09
CA VAL A 116 -6.71 -10.98 5.64
C VAL A 116 -7.64 -9.92 5.05
N PHE A 117 -7.97 -10.04 3.76
CA PHE A 117 -8.73 -8.99 3.05
C PHE A 117 -10.14 -9.39 2.66
N ASN A 118 -10.53 -10.66 2.86
CA ASN A 118 -11.82 -11.20 2.43
C ASN A 118 -12.13 -10.93 0.94
N ILE A 119 -11.09 -11.02 0.10
CA ILE A 119 -11.23 -10.84 -1.35
C ILE A 119 -11.29 -12.22 -2.00
N VAL A 120 -12.44 -12.54 -2.59
CA VAL A 120 -12.64 -13.80 -3.33
C VAL A 120 -11.86 -13.80 -4.64
N ALA A 121 -11.62 -14.98 -5.21
CA ALA A 121 -11.08 -15.08 -6.56
C ALA A 121 -12.08 -14.51 -7.58
N PRO A 122 -11.62 -13.93 -8.69
CA PRO A 122 -12.51 -13.62 -9.81
C PRO A 122 -13.15 -14.91 -10.33
N GLU A 123 -14.41 -14.82 -10.75
CA GLU A 123 -15.08 -15.89 -11.50
C GLU A 123 -14.40 -16.04 -12.86
N SER A 124 -14.18 -17.29 -13.27
CA SER A 124 -13.49 -17.67 -14.51
C SER A 124 -14.29 -17.32 -15.78
#